data_AF-A0AAD9Z8F3-F1
#
_entry.id   AF-A0AAD9Z8F3-F1
#
_cell.length_a   1.000
_cell.length_b   1.000
_cell.length_c   1.000
_cell.angle_alpha   90.00
_cell.angle_beta   90.00
_cell.angle_gamma   90.00
#
_symmetry.space_group_name_H-M   'P 1'
#
loop_
_entity.id
_entity.type
_entity.pdbx_description
1 polymer ?
#
loop_
_entity_poly.entity_id
_entity_poly.type
_entity_poly.pdbx_seq_one_letter_code
_entity_poly.pdbx_strand_id
1 'polypeptide(L)'
;MSIAEGLDSIKSQFNGMPKLFAESITQKCDLLADSPPNALALNLTQPYVFKSLIPLNSKGAQKTMNSKVTLHLDWDGLITKHDEEWDHKENLEGDDGLMGKLMAPRKKTDAKLVKKAMPSDPSKVSWDVDALAG
;
A
#
# COMPACT_ATOMS: atom_id res chain seq x y z
N MET A 1 10.20 10.19 6.50
CA MET A 1 10.40 9.06 7.43
C MET A 1 9.33 9.17 8.50
N SER A 2 8.43 8.20 8.59
CA SER A 2 7.40 8.15 9.64
C SER A 2 7.93 7.23 10.73
N ILE A 3 7.93 7.69 11.98
CA ILE A 3 8.38 6.90 13.14
C ILE A 3 7.14 6.53 13.96
N ALA A 4 6.92 5.23 14.17
CA ALA A 4 5.92 4.74 15.12
C ALA A 4 6.62 4.09 16.30
N GLU A 5 6.31 4.60 17.48
CA GLU A 5 6.82 4.09 18.75
C GLU A 5 5.63 3.65 19.62
N GLY A 6 5.85 2.57 20.36
CA GLY A 6 4.81 1.98 21.21
C GLY A 6 3.85 1.05 20.47
N LEU A 7 3.33 0.06 21.21
CA LEU A 7 2.53 -1.04 20.68
C LEU A 7 1.31 -0.58 19.88
N ASP A 8 0.60 0.43 20.37
CA ASP A 8 -0.65 0.89 19.75
C ASP A 8 -0.40 1.62 18.43
N SER A 9 0.65 2.45 18.37
CA SER A 9 1.04 3.13 17.14
C SER A 9 1.46 2.12 16.06
N ILE A 10 2.29 1.14 16.44
CA ILE A 10 2.74 0.07 15.56
C ILE A 10 1.53 -0.75 15.06
N LYS A 11 0.65 -1.21 15.97
CA LYS A 11 -0.57 -1.93 15.59
C LYS A 11 -1.47 -1.11 14.67
N SER A 12 -1.60 0.19 14.90
CA SER A 12 -2.45 1.06 14.09
C SER A 12 -1.99 1.12 12.63
N GLN A 13 -0.68 1.09 12.36
CA GLN A 13 -0.15 1.04 11.00
C GLN A 13 -0.58 -0.25 10.30
N PHE A 14 -0.31 -1.41 10.92
CA PHE A 14 -0.67 -2.72 10.34
C PHE A 14 -2.18 -2.89 10.18
N ASN A 15 -2.97 -2.48 11.18
CA ASN A 15 -4.44 -2.52 11.11
C ASN A 15 -5.03 -1.55 10.09
N GLY A 16 -4.30 -0.50 9.73
CA GLY A 16 -4.67 0.44 8.67
C GLY A 16 -4.46 -0.13 7.26
N MET A 17 -3.50 -1.03 7.08
CA MET A 17 -3.15 -1.56 5.76
C MET A 17 -4.32 -2.24 5.03
N PRO A 18 -5.11 -3.14 5.67
CA PRO A 18 -6.28 -3.76 5.02
C PRO A 18 -7.38 -2.76 4.63
N LYS A 19 -7.36 -1.53 5.14
CA LYS A 19 -8.33 -0.49 4.72
C LYS A 19 -7.95 0.13 3.39
N LEU A 20 -6.66 0.19 3.07
CA LEU A 20 -6.13 0.83 1.86
C LEU A 20 -5.83 -0.18 0.75
N PHE A 21 -5.34 -1.37 1.11
CA PHE A 21 -4.90 -2.37 0.17
C PHE A 21 -5.89 -3.53 0.08
N ALA A 22 -6.22 -3.92 -1.15
CA ALA A 22 -6.98 -5.13 -1.44
C ALA A 22 -6.09 -6.37 -1.29
N GLU A 23 -4.80 -6.23 -1.61
CA GLU A 23 -3.82 -7.30 -1.59
C GLU A 23 -2.40 -6.70 -1.49
N SER A 24 -1.52 -7.41 -0.79
CA SER A 24 -0.09 -7.18 -0.89
C SER A 24 0.63 -8.49 -0.60
N ILE A 25 1.34 -9.02 -1.60
CA ILE A 25 2.09 -10.27 -1.50
C ILE A 25 3.54 -9.95 -1.82
N THR A 26 4.45 -10.24 -0.89
CA THR A 26 5.89 -10.08 -1.12
C THR A 26 6.34 -11.02 -2.25
N GLN A 27 6.91 -10.46 -3.31
CA GLN A 27 7.39 -11.23 -4.47
C GLN A 27 8.85 -11.65 -4.32
N LYS A 28 9.67 -10.80 -3.70
CA LYS A 28 11.09 -11.05 -3.47
C LYS A 28 11.49 -10.64 -2.06
N CYS A 29 12.30 -11.47 -1.42
CA CYS A 29 12.90 -11.22 -0.12
C CYS A 29 14.32 -11.77 -0.13
N ASP A 30 15.31 -10.88 -0.25
CA ASP A 30 16.72 -11.25 -0.27
C ASP A 30 17.37 -10.80 1.04
N LEU A 31 18.06 -11.72 1.72
CA LEU A 31 18.92 -11.37 2.86
C LEU A 31 20.20 -10.70 2.36
N LEU A 32 20.54 -9.57 2.95
CA LEU A 32 21.77 -8.85 2.65
C LEU A 32 22.93 -9.43 3.46
N ALA A 33 24.00 -9.79 2.73
CA ALA A 33 25.17 -10.47 3.29
C ALA A 33 25.95 -9.61 4.31
N ASP A 34 25.79 -8.29 4.25
CA ASP A 34 26.43 -7.28 5.12
C ASP A 34 25.53 -6.86 6.30
N SER A 35 24.61 -7.74 6.71
CA SER A 35 23.78 -7.53 7.90
C SER A 35 24.64 -7.28 9.15
N PRO A 36 24.38 -6.22 9.95
CA PRO A 36 25.13 -5.97 11.17
C PRO A 36 24.97 -7.11 12.20
N PRO A 37 25.90 -7.30 13.16
CA PRO A 37 25.86 -8.42 14.10
C PRO A 37 24.55 -8.61 14.89
N ASN A 38 23.79 -7.53 15.11
CA ASN A 38 22.50 -7.54 15.82
C ASN A 38 21.33 -7.02 14.94
N ALA A 39 21.45 -7.17 13.63
CA ALA A 39 20.39 -6.76 12.72
C ALA A 39 20.30 -7.70 11.52
N LEU A 40 19.11 -7.77 10.93
CA LEU A 40 18.86 -8.41 9.65
C LEU A 40 18.50 -7.34 8.64
N ALA A 41 19.32 -7.22 7.60
CA ALA A 41 19.05 -6.33 6.49
C ALA A 41 18.49 -7.14 5.32
N LEU A 42 17.35 -6.72 4.78
CA LEU A 42 16.58 -7.41 3.74
C LEU A 42 16.30 -6.44 2.60
N ASN A 43 16.35 -6.94 1.36
CA ASN A 43 15.72 -6.27 0.22
C ASN A 43 14.39 -6.95 -0.08
N LEU A 44 13.32 -6.18 -0.08
CA LEU A 44 11.96 -6.63 -0.38
C LEU A 44 11.48 -6.00 -1.69
N THR A 45 10.82 -6.80 -2.52
CA THR A 45 9.99 -6.31 -3.64
C THR A 45 8.55 -6.72 -3.37
N GLN A 46 7.68 -5.72 -3.23
CA GLN A 46 6.29 -5.94 -2.85
C GLN A 46 5.33 -5.12 -3.72
N PRO A 47 4.47 -5.78 -4.52
CA PRO A 47 3.28 -5.15 -5.09
C PRO A 47 2.24 -4.85 -3.99
N TYR A 48 1.72 -3.62 -4.03
CA TYR A 48 0.53 -3.22 -3.31
C TYR A 48 -0.60 -2.98 -4.31
N VAL A 49 -1.68 -3.73 -4.17
CA VAL A 49 -2.92 -3.52 -4.92
C VAL A 49 -3.85 -2.71 -4.02
N PHE A 50 -4.17 -1.50 -4.43
CA PHE A 50 -5.07 -0.61 -3.69
C PHE A 50 -6.51 -1.12 -3.81
N LYS A 51 -7.35 -0.83 -2.81
CA LYS A 51 -8.80 -1.02 -2.95
C LYS A 51 -9.35 -0.04 -3.98
N SER A 52 -10.27 -0.51 -4.81
CA SER A 52 -10.98 0.34 -5.75
C SER A 52 -12.17 1.01 -5.05
N LEU A 53 -12.45 2.26 -5.45
CA LEU A 53 -13.64 3.01 -5.01
C LEU A 53 -14.89 2.66 -5.84
N ILE A 54 -14.75 1.81 -6.87
CA ILE A 54 -15.85 1.38 -7.73
C ILE A 54 -16.52 0.15 -7.09
N PRO A 55 -17.84 0.18 -6.79
CA PRO A 55 -18.53 -0.87 -6.04
C PRO A 55 -18.48 -2.28 -6.64
N LEU A 56 -18.26 -2.40 -7.96
CA LEU A 56 -18.18 -3.68 -8.68
C LEU A 56 -16.75 -4.23 -8.84
N ASN A 57 -15.73 -3.48 -8.41
CA ASN A 57 -14.34 -3.93 -8.52
C ASN A 57 -13.63 -3.72 -7.19
N SER A 58 -13.19 -4.82 -6.57
CA SER A 58 -12.47 -4.78 -5.29
C SER A 58 -11.01 -4.34 -5.43
N LYS A 59 -10.42 -4.43 -6.63
CA LYS A 59 -9.01 -4.13 -6.89
C LYS A 59 -8.85 -2.87 -7.75
N GLY A 60 -8.05 -1.93 -7.26
CA GLY A 60 -7.74 -0.66 -7.88
C GLY A 60 -6.36 -0.65 -8.54
N ALA A 61 -5.69 0.50 -8.49
CA ALA A 61 -4.33 0.63 -9.00
C ALA A 61 -3.37 -0.32 -8.27
N GLN A 62 -2.29 -0.70 -8.95
CA GLN A 62 -1.17 -1.43 -8.36
C GLN A 62 0.06 -0.52 -8.32
N LYS A 63 0.88 -0.67 -7.29
CA LYS A 63 2.22 -0.07 -7.20
C LYS A 63 3.19 -1.08 -6.63
N THR A 64 4.28 -1.35 -7.34
CA THR A 64 5.38 -2.17 -6.82
C THR A 64 6.37 -1.30 -6.08
N MET A 65 6.69 -1.68 -4.85
CA MET A 65 7.64 -1.00 -3.98
C MET A 65 8.85 -1.89 -3.75
N ASN A 66 10.05 -1.32 -3.90
CA ASN A 66 11.27 -1.95 -3.40
C ASN A 66 11.66 -1.26 -2.09
N SER A 67 11.87 -2.04 -1.05
CA SER A 67 12.34 -1.52 0.23
C SER A 67 13.57 -2.27 0.73
N LYS A 68 14.46 -1.51 1.34
CA LYS A 68 15.50 -2.05 2.21
C LYS A 68 14.94 -2.00 3.63
N VAL A 69 14.75 -3.16 4.22
CA VAL A 69 14.26 -3.35 5.59
C VAL A 69 15.42 -3.73 6.48
N THR A 70 15.59 -3.02 7.59
CA THR A 70 16.55 -3.40 8.64
C THR A 70 15.79 -3.69 9.93
N LEU A 71 15.88 -4.94 10.39
CA LEU A 71 15.30 -5.39 11.65
C LEU A 71 16.41 -5.47 12.69
N HIS A 72 16.35 -4.65 13.72
CA HIS A 72 17.30 -4.71 14.83
C HIS A 72 16.79 -5.69 15.87
N LEU A 73 17.68 -6.57 16.33
CA LEU A 73 17.35 -7.67 17.22
C LEU A 73 17.99 -7.46 18.60
N ASP A 74 17.30 -7.92 19.64
CA ASP A 74 17.92 -8.12 20.95
C ASP A 74 18.70 -9.46 21.01
N TRP A 75 19.23 -9.77 22.19
CA TRP A 75 20.01 -10.98 22.45
C TRP A 75 19.17 -12.27 22.41
N ASP A 76 17.85 -12.17 22.53
CA ASP A 76 16.90 -13.28 22.35
C ASP A 76 16.49 -13.45 20.88
N GLY A 77 16.96 -12.58 19.98
CA GLY A 77 16.60 -12.57 18.57
C GLY A 77 15.23 -11.95 18.29
N LEU A 78 14.67 -11.19 19.24
CA LEU A 78 13.39 -10.49 19.05
C LEU A 78 13.61 -9.12 18.41
N ILE A 79 12.66 -8.71 17.58
CA ILE A 79 12.71 -7.42 16.88
C ILE A 79 12.46 -6.28 17.89
N THR A 80 13.44 -5.40 18.03
CA THR A 80 13.36 -4.19 18.87
C THR A 80 13.10 -2.93 18.05
N LYS A 81 13.52 -2.91 16.78
CA LYS A 81 13.32 -1.79 15.86
C LYS A 81 13.22 -2.27 14.43
N HIS A 82 12.34 -1.64 13.65
CA HIS A 82 12.17 -1.85 12.23
C HIS A 82 12.43 -0.52 11.51
N ASP A 83 13.48 -0.46 10.72
CA ASP A 83 13.76 0.64 9.80
C ASP A 83 13.41 0.21 8.38
N GLU A 84 12.64 1.02 7.65
CA GLU A 84 12.32 0.75 6.25
C GLU A 84 12.69 1.95 5.38
N GLU A 85 13.52 1.69 4.38
CA GLU A 85 13.96 2.66 3.38
C GLU A 85 13.37 2.27 2.03
N TRP A 86 12.61 3.17 1.41
CA TRP A 86 12.02 2.93 0.10
C TRP A 86 12.94 3.45 -0.99
N ASP A 87 13.27 2.62 -1.97
CA ASP A 87 13.90 3.11 -3.19
C ASP A 87 12.83 3.89 -3.97
N HIS A 88 12.99 5.21 -4.07
CA HIS A 88 12.07 6.10 -4.79
C HIS A 88 12.27 6.02 -6.30
N LYS A 89 13.14 5.14 -6.80
CA LYS A 89 13.25 4.86 -8.22
C LYS A 89 11.90 4.35 -8.74
N GLU A 90 11.47 4.92 -9.87
CA GLU A 90 10.34 4.38 -10.61
C GLU A 90 10.65 2.93 -10.96
N ASN A 91 9.84 2.00 -10.45
CA ASN A 91 9.91 0.61 -10.84
C ASN A 91 9.46 0.50 -12.30
N LEU A 92 10.40 0.64 -13.23
CA LEU A 92 10.21 0.41 -14.67
C LEU A 92 10.23 -1.09 -15.00
N GLU A 93 10.56 -1.96 -14.03
CA GLU A 93 10.68 -3.42 -14.20
C GLU A 93 9.54 -4.21 -13.51
N GLY A 94 8.36 -3.61 -13.39
CA GLY A 94 7.11 -4.36 -13.44
C GLY A 94 6.47 -4.10 -14.81
N ASP A 95 5.53 -4.95 -15.23
CA ASP A 95 4.70 -4.81 -16.45
C ASP A 95 3.95 -3.45 -16.59
N ASP A 96 4.23 -2.47 -15.72
CA ASP A 96 3.72 -1.10 -15.73
C ASP A 96 4.30 -0.24 -16.87
N GLY A 97 5.44 -0.62 -17.48
CA GLY A 97 6.05 0.15 -18.58
C GLY A 97 5.31 0.05 -19.92
N LEU A 98 4.68 -1.09 -20.20
CA LEU A 98 3.93 -1.36 -21.45
C LEU A 98 2.40 -1.43 -21.22
N MET A 99 1.92 -2.00 -20.11
CA MET A 99 0.48 -1.97 -19.77
C MET A 99 0.02 -0.62 -19.21
N GLY A 100 0.91 0.17 -18.59
CA GLY A 100 0.57 1.50 -18.06
C GLY A 100 0.08 2.49 -19.13
N LYS A 101 0.58 2.37 -20.36
CA LYS A 101 0.09 3.15 -21.51
C LYS A 101 -1.25 2.64 -22.05
N LEU A 102 -1.55 1.35 -21.90
CA LEU A 102 -2.83 0.76 -22.32
C LEU A 102 -3.96 0.99 -21.30
N MET A 103 -3.64 1.25 -20.04
CA MET A 103 -4.59 1.61 -18.97
C MET A 103 -4.87 3.13 -18.89
N ALA A 104 -4.12 3.96 -19.62
CA ALA A 104 -4.33 5.42 -19.65
C ALA A 104 -5.73 5.84 -20.16
N PRO A 105 -6.35 5.15 -21.15
CA PRO A 105 -7.75 5.39 -21.51
C PRO A 105 -8.71 5.04 -20.37
N ARG A 106 -8.53 3.89 -19.69
CA ARG A 106 -9.39 3.45 -18.57
C ARG A 106 -9.37 4.43 -17.40
N LYS A 107 -8.18 4.91 -17.01
CA LYS A 107 -8.02 5.96 -15.98
C LYS A 107 -8.71 7.27 -16.37
N LYS A 108 -8.73 7.64 -17.66
CA LYS A 108 -9.44 8.85 -18.14
C LYS A 108 -10.96 8.65 -18.17
N THR A 109 -11.47 7.44 -18.44
CA THR A 109 -12.91 7.16 -18.45
C THR A 109 -13.48 7.12 -17.05
N ASP A 110 -12.80 6.47 -16.11
CA ASP A 110 -13.23 6.38 -14.71
C ASP A 110 -13.25 7.77 -14.05
N ALA A 111 -12.24 8.61 -14.31
CA ALA A 111 -12.21 9.99 -13.83
C ALA A 111 -13.33 10.87 -14.42
N LYS A 112 -13.78 10.60 -15.65
CA LYS A 112 -14.90 11.32 -16.28
C LYS A 112 -16.26 10.86 -15.75
N LEU A 113 -16.40 9.58 -15.41
CA LEU A 113 -17.64 9.04 -14.82
C LEU A 113 -17.84 9.51 -13.38
N VAL A 114 -16.78 9.54 -12.56
CA VAL A 114 -16.83 10.07 -11.19
C VAL A 114 -17.23 11.55 -11.16
N LYS A 115 -16.71 12.37 -12.10
CA LYS A 115 -17.12 13.79 -12.22
C LYS A 115 -18.56 13.99 -12.66
N LYS A 116 -19.20 13.02 -13.32
CA LYS A 116 -20.59 13.12 -13.76
C LYS A 116 -21.58 12.58 -12.71
N ALA A 117 -21.11 11.71 -11.81
CA ALA A 117 -21.94 11.08 -10.78
C ALA A 117 -21.95 11.84 -9.44
N MET A 118 -21.00 12.73 -9.17
CA MET A 118 -21.02 13.59 -7.99
C MET A 118 -21.74 14.92 -8.29
N PRO A 119 -22.82 15.26 -7.57
CA PRO A 119 -23.35 16.62 -7.59
C PRO A 119 -22.27 17.57 -7.04
N SER A 120 -22.07 18.71 -7.69
CA SER A 120 -21.03 19.69 -7.39
C SER A 120 -21.23 20.47 -6.08
N ASP A 121 -22.14 20.04 -5.22
CA ASP A 121 -22.49 20.70 -3.96
C ASP A 121 -22.51 19.67 -2.82
N PRO A 122 -21.48 19.67 -1.94
CA PRO A 122 -21.36 18.73 -0.83
C PRO A 122 -22.43 18.94 0.27
N SER A 123 -23.27 19.98 0.19
CA SER A 123 -24.31 20.25 1.19
C SER A 123 -25.62 19.47 1.00
N LYS A 124 -25.78 18.72 -0.10
CA LYS A 124 -27.00 17.95 -0.40
C LYS A 124 -26.92 16.44 -0.15
N VAL A 125 -25.85 15.96 0.49
CA VAL A 125 -25.76 14.55 0.89
C VAL A 125 -26.45 14.37 2.25
N SER A 126 -27.76 14.08 2.24
CA SER A 126 -28.45 13.55 3.42
C SER A 126 -28.13 12.06 3.55
N TRP A 127 -27.52 11.68 4.66
CA TRP A 127 -27.25 10.28 5.00
C TRP A 127 -28.49 9.69 5.68
N ASP A 128 -29.35 9.01 4.93
CA ASP A 128 -30.36 8.15 5.53
C ASP A 128 -29.70 6.84 5.95
N VAL A 129 -29.54 6.69 7.27
CA VAL A 129 -28.89 5.54 7.92
C VAL A 129 -29.77 4.29 8.00
N ASP A 130 -30.98 4.31 7.42
CA ASP A 130 -31.98 3.24 7.56
C ASP A 130 -32.06 2.27 6.35
N ALA A 131 -31.22 2.42 5.32
CA ALA A 131 -31.30 1.58 4.12
C ALA A 131 -30.48 0.26 4.16
N LEU A 132 -29.90 -0.12 5.31
CA LEU A 132 -29.09 -1.35 5.45
C LEU A 132 -29.68 -2.40 6.40
N ALA A 133 -30.95 -2.28 6.77
CA ALA A 133 -31.69 -3.34 7.47
C ALA A 133 -32.86 -3.81 6.59
N GLY A 134 -32.57 -4.79 5.73
CA GLY A 134 -33.55 -5.53 4.92
C GLY A 134 -32.97 -6.85 4.46
#